data_AF-A0A2N7PK41-F1
#
_entry.id   AF-A0A2N7PK41-F1
#
_cell.length_a   1.000
_cell.length_b   1.000
_cell.length_c   1.000
_cell.angle_alpha   90.00
_cell.angle_beta   90.00
_cell.angle_gamma   90.00
#
_symmetry.space_group_name_H-M   'P 1'
#
loop_
_entity.id
_entity.type
_entity.pdbx_description
1 polymer ?
#
loop_
_entity_poly.entity_id
_entity_poly.type
_entity_poly.pdbx_seq_one_letter_code
_entity_poly.pdbx_strand_id
1 'polypeptide(L)'
;MNNPNSKELRLKIREFLINLEEYLYVLVAIGLIIGFVVVMIDGLVVLITFYQSSNFAEGAIKFLDKVLVSLIFLEIFYTVIVAITEESAVKCIEPFILVAITALVRRLLILSFELSHVTVYIPEKIKFSLIEMALIGVLILLLILGLIFFRRTKR
;
A
#
# COMPACT_ATOMS: atom_id res chain seq x y z
N MET A 1 -0.37 14.75 46.19
CA MET A 1 -1.72 15.25 45.83
C MET A 1 -2.13 14.64 44.49
N ASN A 2 -2.94 13.58 44.53
CA ASN A 2 -3.46 12.90 43.33
C ASN A 2 -4.86 13.50 43.04
N ASN A 3 -4.97 14.39 42.05
CA ASN A 3 -6.21 15.12 41.78
C ASN A 3 -7.17 14.24 40.95
N PRO A 4 -8.35 13.83 41.48
CA PRO A 4 -9.28 12.92 40.80
C PRO A 4 -9.74 13.43 39.41
N ASN A 5 -9.77 14.75 39.22
CA ASN A 5 -10.20 15.39 37.98
C ASN A 5 -9.25 15.10 36.77
N SER A 6 -7.97 14.85 37.03
CA SER A 6 -6.98 14.53 35.98
C SER A 6 -7.13 13.11 35.41
N LYS A 7 -7.73 12.19 36.17
CA LYS A 7 -7.99 10.82 35.73
C LYS A 7 -9.23 10.74 34.86
N GLU A 8 -10.32 11.42 35.24
CA GLU A 8 -11.54 11.49 34.44
C GLU A 8 -11.33 12.19 33.09
N LEU A 9 -10.52 13.25 33.06
CA LEU A 9 -10.17 13.94 31.82
C LEU A 9 -9.39 13.02 30.85
N ARG A 10 -8.44 12.24 31.37
CA ARG A 10 -7.67 11.27 30.58
C ARG A 10 -8.54 10.15 30.02
N LEU A 11 -9.51 9.68 30.78
CA LEU A 11 -10.46 8.66 30.33
C LEU A 11 -11.35 9.18 29.19
N LYS A 12 -11.94 10.38 29.34
CA LYS A 12 -12.73 11.01 28.28
C LYS A 12 -11.93 11.29 27.01
N ILE A 13 -10.69 11.77 27.13
CA ILE A 13 -9.82 12.00 25.96
C ILE A 13 -9.50 10.67 25.27
N ARG A 14 -9.22 9.62 26.04
CA ARG A 14 -8.93 8.30 25.49
C ARG A 14 -10.13 7.72 24.75
N GLU A 15 -11.32 7.79 25.33
CA GLU A 15 -12.57 7.33 24.66
C GLU A 15 -12.87 8.13 23.39
N PHE A 16 -12.69 9.46 23.43
CA PHE A 16 -12.87 10.30 22.25
C PHE A 16 -11.88 9.95 21.13
N LEU A 17 -10.60 9.73 21.46
CA LEU A 17 -9.57 9.37 20.48
C LEU A 17 -9.85 8.02 19.83
N ILE A 18 -10.29 7.02 20.59
CA ILE A 18 -10.62 5.69 20.05
C ILE A 18 -11.80 5.79 19.07
N ASN A 19 -12.88 6.48 19.45
CA ASN A 19 -14.04 6.66 18.58
C ASN A 19 -13.69 7.44 17.30
N LEU A 20 -12.79 8.43 17.41
CA LEU A 20 -12.32 9.20 16.26
C LEU A 20 -11.45 8.34 15.33
N GLU A 21 -10.59 7.49 15.89
CA GLU A 21 -9.75 6.55 15.14
C GLU A 21 -10.62 5.57 14.32
N GLU A 22 -11.65 4.98 14.92
CA GLU A 22 -12.60 4.11 14.21
C GLU A 22 -13.29 4.85 13.04
N TYR A 23 -13.74 6.08 13.27
CA TYR A 23 -14.38 6.89 12.24
C TYR A 23 -13.43 7.20 11.06
N LEU A 24 -12.18 7.52 11.36
CA LEU A 24 -11.15 7.77 10.36
C LEU A 24 -10.85 6.53 9.52
N TYR A 25 -10.74 5.35 10.13
CA TYR A 25 -10.53 4.12 9.38
C TYR A 25 -11.70 3.80 8.43
N VAL A 26 -12.94 3.99 8.89
CA VAL A 26 -14.12 3.81 8.04
C VAL A 26 -14.12 4.80 6.87
N LEU A 27 -13.80 6.08 7.12
CA LEU A 27 -13.69 7.10 6.08
C LEU A 27 -12.64 6.72 5.02
N VAL A 28 -11.45 6.30 5.46
CA VAL A 28 -10.36 5.86 4.56
C VAL A 28 -10.79 4.64 3.76
N ALA A 29 -11.41 3.64 4.41
CA ALA A 29 -11.91 2.44 3.75
C ALA A 29 -12.91 2.75 2.63
N ILE A 30 -13.88 3.65 2.89
CA ILE A 30 -14.85 4.11 1.89
C ILE A 30 -14.13 4.80 0.72
N GLY A 31 -13.19 5.71 1.01
CA GLY A 31 -12.43 6.40 -0.01
C GLY A 31 -11.63 5.45 -0.92
N LEU A 32 -11.02 4.41 -0.32
CA LEU A 32 -10.27 3.40 -1.07
C LEU A 32 -11.17 2.57 -1.98
N ILE A 33 -12.37 2.19 -1.52
CA ILE A 33 -13.35 1.46 -2.34
C ILE A 33 -13.78 2.31 -3.54
N ILE A 34 -14.12 3.58 -3.30
CA ILE A 34 -14.53 4.49 -4.38
C ILE A 34 -13.40 4.63 -5.40
N GLY A 35 -12.17 4.89 -4.93
CA GLY A 35 -11.00 5.01 -5.81
C GLY A 35 -10.74 3.75 -6.63
N PHE A 36 -10.82 2.57 -5.99
CA PHE A 36 -10.70 1.29 -6.67
C PHE A 36 -11.72 1.12 -7.80
N VAL A 37 -12.99 1.40 -7.53
CA VAL A 37 -14.08 1.27 -8.51
C VAL A 37 -13.85 2.20 -9.70
N VAL A 38 -13.49 3.46 -9.45
CA VAL A 38 -13.23 4.45 -10.52
C VAL A 38 -12.10 3.98 -11.44
N VAL A 39 -10.97 3.55 -10.87
CA VAL A 39 -9.82 3.06 -11.67
C VAL A 39 -10.17 1.80 -12.45
N MET A 40 -10.95 0.89 -11.86
CA MET A 40 -11.39 -0.33 -12.54
C MET A 40 -12.31 -0.05 -13.72
N ILE A 41 -13.26 0.87 -13.57
CA ILE A 41 -14.15 1.29 -14.66
C ILE A 41 -13.31 1.87 -15.81
N ASP A 42 -12.36 2.75 -15.50
CA ASP A 42 -11.46 3.34 -16.50
C ASP A 42 -10.63 2.26 -17.24
N GLY A 43 -10.08 1.28 -16.51
CA GLY A 43 -9.40 0.14 -17.11
C GLY A 43 -10.27 -0.70 -18.05
N LEU A 44 -11.54 -0.95 -17.67
CA LEU A 44 -12.48 -1.67 -18.52
C LEU A 44 -12.82 -0.88 -19.80
N VAL A 45 -13.00 0.43 -19.70
CA VAL A 45 -13.24 1.30 -20.86
C VAL A 45 -12.06 1.21 -21.83
N VAL A 46 -10.82 1.30 -21.32
CA VAL A 46 -9.60 1.18 -22.14
C VAL A 46 -9.57 -0.15 -22.89
N LEU A 47 -9.88 -1.27 -22.24
CA LEU A 47 -9.93 -2.57 -22.92
C LEU A 47 -10.95 -2.59 -24.06
N ILE A 48 -12.17 -2.10 -23.82
CA ILE A 48 -13.25 -2.11 -24.81
C ILE A 48 -12.90 -1.23 -26.02
N THR A 49 -12.30 -0.06 -25.78
CA THR A 49 -11.92 0.87 -26.86
C THR A 49 -10.78 0.30 -27.71
N PHE A 50 -9.74 -0.25 -27.09
CA PHE A 50 -8.59 -0.78 -27.85
C PHE A 50 -8.89 -2.12 -28.53
N TYR A 51 -9.83 -2.91 -28.02
CA TYR A 51 -10.30 -4.13 -28.69
C TYR A 51 -10.86 -3.86 -30.10
N GLN A 52 -11.45 -2.68 -30.33
CA GLN A 52 -11.97 -2.28 -31.65
C GLN A 52 -10.89 -1.75 -32.59
N SER A 53 -9.70 -1.44 -32.07
CA SER A 53 -8.56 -0.96 -32.85
C SER A 53 -7.56 -2.10 -33.12
N SER A 54 -6.81 -2.04 -34.21
CA SER A 54 -5.81 -3.07 -34.57
C SER A 54 -4.62 -3.19 -33.59
N ASN A 55 -4.57 -2.38 -32.53
CA ASN A 55 -3.48 -2.29 -31.55
C ASN A 55 -3.86 -2.91 -30.19
N PHE A 56 -4.29 -4.19 -30.21
CA PHE A 56 -4.70 -4.93 -29.00
C PHE A 56 -3.62 -5.00 -27.90
N ALA A 57 -2.34 -5.13 -28.29
CA ALA A 57 -1.23 -5.23 -27.35
C ALA A 57 -1.07 -3.97 -26.48
N GLU A 58 -1.27 -2.79 -27.05
CA GLU A 58 -1.18 -1.52 -26.32
C GLU A 58 -2.35 -1.38 -25.32
N GLY A 59 -3.55 -1.82 -25.71
CA GLY A 59 -4.71 -1.86 -24.81
C GLY A 59 -4.50 -2.79 -23.61
N ALA A 60 -3.91 -3.96 -23.82
CA ALA A 60 -3.61 -4.91 -22.75
C ALA A 60 -2.58 -4.35 -21.75
N ILE A 61 -1.55 -3.66 -22.22
CA ILE A 61 -0.54 -3.00 -21.37
C ILE A 61 -1.19 -1.89 -20.52
N LYS A 62 -1.99 -1.02 -21.14
CA LYS A 62 -2.69 0.05 -20.43
C LYS A 62 -3.70 -0.48 -19.42
N PHE A 63 -4.35 -1.60 -19.71
CA PHE A 63 -5.20 -2.29 -18.74
C PHE A 63 -4.40 -2.83 -17.56
N LEU A 64 -3.25 -3.46 -17.83
CA LEU A 64 -2.36 -3.97 -16.78
C LEU A 64 -1.93 -2.85 -15.82
N ASP A 65 -1.62 -1.66 -16.34
CA ASP A 65 -1.33 -0.48 -15.53
C ASP A 65 -2.48 -0.13 -14.59
N LYS A 66 -3.72 -0.06 -15.10
CA LYS A 66 -4.91 0.20 -14.27
C LYS A 66 -5.14 -0.89 -13.23
N VAL A 67 -4.91 -2.17 -13.58
CA VAL A 67 -4.98 -3.29 -12.64
C VAL A 67 -3.92 -3.16 -11.55
N LEU A 68 -2.67 -2.84 -11.91
CA LEU A 68 -1.58 -2.60 -10.94
C LEU A 68 -1.97 -1.48 -9.98
N VAL A 69 -2.50 -0.37 -10.48
CA VAL A 69 -3.01 0.75 -9.66
C VAL A 69 -4.15 0.28 -8.75
N SER A 70 -5.12 -0.48 -9.24
CA SER A 70 -6.21 -1.03 -8.43
C SER A 70 -5.72 -2.00 -7.34
N LEU A 71 -4.70 -2.80 -7.61
CA LEU A 71 -4.04 -3.61 -6.58
C LEU A 71 -3.41 -2.74 -5.48
N ILE A 72 -2.99 -1.51 -5.80
CA ILE A 72 -2.54 -0.55 -4.79
C ILE A 72 -3.66 -0.22 -3.81
N PHE A 73 -4.84 0.14 -4.33
CA PHE A 73 -6.00 0.43 -3.49
C PHE A 73 -6.39 -0.77 -2.64
N LEU A 74 -6.43 -1.96 -3.23
CA LEU A 74 -6.84 -3.18 -2.54
C LEU A 74 -5.91 -3.52 -1.37
N GLU A 75 -4.62 -3.34 -1.54
CA GLU A 75 -3.67 -3.58 -0.46
C GLU A 75 -3.77 -2.54 0.63
N ILE A 76 -3.86 -1.24 0.30
CA ILE A 76 -4.04 -0.22 1.33
C ILE A 76 -5.32 -0.53 2.11
N PHE A 77 -6.38 -0.97 1.42
CA PHE A 77 -7.61 -1.41 2.07
C PHE A 77 -7.39 -2.61 2.98
N TYR A 78 -6.62 -3.61 2.56
CA TYR A 78 -6.20 -4.73 3.42
C TYR A 78 -5.44 -4.24 4.66
N THR A 79 -4.54 -3.27 4.53
CA THR A 79 -3.79 -2.71 5.67
C THR A 79 -4.72 -2.02 6.68
N VAL A 80 -5.76 -1.34 6.19
CA VAL A 80 -6.80 -0.73 7.03
C VAL A 80 -7.59 -1.81 7.76
N ILE A 81 -8.00 -2.89 7.09
CA ILE A 81 -8.69 -4.01 7.73
C ILE A 81 -7.85 -4.59 8.87
N VAL A 82 -6.58 -4.84 8.60
CA VAL A 82 -5.66 -5.42 9.59
C VAL A 82 -5.45 -4.47 10.77
N ALA A 83 -5.33 -3.16 10.52
CA ALA A 83 -5.23 -2.15 11.57
C ALA A 83 -6.46 -2.11 12.49
N ILE A 84 -7.66 -2.27 11.93
CA ILE A 84 -8.92 -2.35 12.71
C ILE A 84 -9.01 -3.68 13.48
N THR A 85 -8.54 -4.78 12.89
CA THR A 85 -8.73 -6.13 13.45
C THR A 85 -7.74 -6.44 14.58
N GLU A 86 -6.54 -5.86 14.56
CA GLU A 86 -5.51 -6.12 15.57
C GLU A 86 -5.38 -4.98 16.60
N GLU A 87 -6.24 -4.95 17.63
CA GLU A 87 -6.24 -3.94 18.70
C GLU A 87 -5.03 -3.97 19.67
N SER A 88 -4.15 -4.97 19.55
CA SER A 88 -3.04 -5.15 20.50
C SER A 88 -1.73 -4.55 19.94
N ALA A 89 -1.23 -3.47 20.53
CA ALA A 89 0.01 -2.78 20.13
C ALA A 89 1.24 -3.70 19.91
N VAL A 90 1.31 -4.84 20.60
CA VAL A 90 2.40 -5.83 20.47
C VAL A 90 2.18 -6.81 19.31
N LYS A 91 0.94 -7.01 18.87
CA LYS A 91 0.62 -7.76 17.65
C LYS A 91 0.78 -6.88 16.42
N CYS A 92 0.54 -5.56 16.50
CA CYS A 92 0.62 -4.62 15.37
C CYS A 92 1.99 -4.57 14.65
N ILE A 93 3.12 -4.91 15.29
CA ILE A 93 4.44 -4.88 14.60
C ILE A 93 4.49 -5.88 13.44
N GLU A 94 3.97 -7.10 13.61
CA GLU A 94 4.06 -8.15 12.61
C GLU A 94 3.29 -7.83 11.31
N PRO A 95 2.01 -7.43 11.36
CA PRO A 95 1.30 -6.98 10.17
C PRO A 95 1.88 -5.68 9.60
N PHE A 96 2.42 -4.77 10.43
CA PHE A 96 3.04 -3.55 9.91
C PHE A 96 4.28 -3.85 9.08
N ILE A 97 5.15 -4.78 9.52
CA ILE A 97 6.32 -5.19 8.74
C ILE A 97 5.88 -5.91 7.45
N LEU A 98 4.83 -6.75 7.51
CA LEU A 98 4.27 -7.40 6.32
C LEU A 98 3.77 -6.36 5.31
N VAL A 99 3.02 -5.35 5.77
CA VAL A 99 2.57 -4.20 4.96
C VAL A 99 3.75 -3.42 4.37
N ALA A 100 4.79 -3.17 5.15
CA ALA A 100 5.97 -2.47 4.66
C ALA A 100 6.69 -3.28 3.54
N ILE A 101 6.79 -4.60 3.70
CA ILE A 101 7.34 -5.49 2.67
C ILE A 101 6.46 -5.46 1.42
N THR A 102 5.14 -5.60 1.54
CA THR A 102 4.25 -5.60 0.37
C THR A 102 4.22 -4.25 -0.35
N ALA A 103 4.31 -3.13 0.37
CA ALA A 103 4.44 -1.79 -0.20
C ALA A 103 5.74 -1.63 -1.01
N LEU A 104 6.86 -2.16 -0.53
CA LEU A 104 8.13 -2.12 -1.27
C LEU A 104 8.12 -3.05 -2.49
N VAL A 105 7.56 -4.25 -2.36
CA VAL A 105 7.38 -5.18 -3.49
C VAL A 105 6.54 -4.52 -4.58
N ARG A 106 5.46 -3.83 -4.21
CA ARG A 106 4.67 -3.02 -5.15
C ARG A 106 5.50 -1.97 -5.87
N ARG A 107 6.29 -1.16 -5.15
CA ARG A 107 7.12 -0.12 -5.76
C ARG A 107 8.11 -0.74 -6.75
N LEU A 108 8.69 -1.88 -6.41
CA LEU A 108 9.60 -2.62 -7.29
C LEU A 108 8.90 -3.07 -8.58
N LEU A 109 7.66 -3.58 -8.50
CA LEU A 109 6.88 -3.97 -9.68
C LEU A 109 6.53 -2.79 -10.59
N ILE A 110 6.06 -1.68 -10.02
CA ILE A 110 5.73 -0.46 -10.78
C ILE A 110 6.98 0.09 -11.46
N LEU A 111 8.09 0.19 -10.73
CA LEU A 111 9.35 0.69 -11.27
C LEU A 111 9.90 -0.21 -12.39
N SER A 112 9.76 -1.53 -12.25
CA SER A 112 10.13 -2.49 -13.30
C SER A 112 9.26 -2.34 -14.55
N PHE A 113 7.96 -2.06 -14.38
CA PHE A 113 7.03 -1.81 -15.47
C PHE A 113 7.31 -0.48 -16.17
N GLU A 114 7.55 0.59 -15.42
CA GLU A 114 7.92 1.90 -15.97
C GLU A 114 9.21 1.79 -16.80
N LEU A 115 10.19 1.02 -16.32
CA LEU A 115 11.45 0.78 -17.02
C LEU A 115 11.28 0.00 -18.33
N SER A 116 10.36 -0.96 -18.39
CA SER A 116 10.11 -1.74 -19.61
C SER A 116 9.35 -0.95 -20.69
N HIS A 117 8.71 0.16 -20.31
CA HIS A 117 7.92 1.02 -21.22
C HIS A 117 8.59 2.37 -21.51
N VAL A 118 9.88 2.53 -21.20
CA VAL A 118 10.61 3.77 -21.51
C VAL A 118 10.67 3.97 -23.03
N THR A 119 9.93 4.96 -23.52
CA THR A 119 9.90 5.35 -24.93
C THR A 119 11.05 6.27 -25.34
N VAL A 120 11.68 6.95 -24.36
CA VAL A 120 12.81 7.87 -24.58
C VAL A 120 14.00 7.43 -23.73
N TYR A 121 15.01 6.87 -24.38
CA TYR A 121 16.23 6.38 -23.72
C TYR A 121 17.10 7.54 -23.24
N ILE A 122 16.98 7.88 -21.95
CA ILE A 122 17.87 8.84 -21.28
C ILE A 122 18.78 8.02 -20.35
N PRO A 123 20.08 7.86 -20.68
CA PRO A 123 20.99 6.96 -19.94
C PRO A 123 21.08 7.25 -18.45
N GLU A 124 21.02 8.53 -18.07
CA GLU A 124 21.06 8.96 -16.67
C GLU A 124 19.83 8.49 -15.90
N LYS A 125 18.62 8.69 -16.46
CA LYS A 125 17.37 8.26 -15.80
C LYS A 125 17.34 6.75 -15.59
N ILE A 126 17.76 5.96 -16.59
CA ILE A 126 17.80 4.51 -16.48
C ILE A 126 18.77 4.08 -15.37
N LYS A 127 19.96 4.68 -15.29
CA LYS A 127 20.90 4.40 -14.19
C LYS A 127 20.29 4.71 -12.82
N PHE A 128 19.62 5.85 -12.66
CA PHE A 128 18.95 6.19 -11.40
C PHE A 128 17.85 5.19 -11.04
N SER A 129 17.00 4.79 -12.00
CA SER A 129 15.95 3.78 -11.76
C SER A 129 16.51 2.39 -11.44
N LEU A 130 17.63 1.98 -12.05
CA LEU A 130 18.32 0.74 -11.71
C LEU A 130 18.86 0.75 -10.26
N ILE A 131 19.44 1.87 -9.84
CA ILE A 131 19.91 2.06 -8.45
C ILE A 131 18.73 2.04 -7.49
N GLU A 132 17.64 2.73 -7.83
CA GLU A 132 16.42 2.75 -7.01
C GLU A 132 15.85 1.33 -6.85
N MET A 133 15.76 0.53 -7.93
CA MET A 133 15.34 -0.88 -7.83
C MET A 133 16.26 -1.70 -6.93
N ALA A 134 17.58 -1.55 -7.06
CA ALA A 134 18.53 -2.27 -6.22
C ALA A 134 18.35 -1.90 -4.74
N LEU A 135 18.13 -0.61 -4.45
CA LEU A 135 17.95 -0.11 -3.10
C LEU A 135 16.65 -0.62 -2.47
N ILE A 136 15.56 -0.64 -3.24
CA ILE A 136 14.29 -1.26 -2.82
C ILE A 136 14.48 -2.75 -2.54
N GLY A 137 15.19 -3.47 -3.41
CA GLY A 137 15.49 -4.90 -3.21
C GLY A 137 16.26 -5.17 -1.92
N VAL A 138 17.29 -4.37 -1.63
CA VAL A 138 18.05 -4.46 -0.37
C VAL A 138 17.16 -4.16 0.84
N LEU A 139 16.31 -3.14 0.75
CA LEU A 139 15.41 -2.75 1.84
C LEU A 139 14.40 -3.87 2.16
N ILE A 140 13.85 -4.53 1.13
CA ILE A 140 12.97 -5.70 1.31
C ILE A 140 13.70 -6.80 2.09
N LEU A 141 14.95 -7.12 1.71
CA LEU A 141 15.75 -8.13 2.41
C LEU A 141 15.99 -7.74 3.88
N LEU A 142 16.30 -6.48 4.15
CA LEU A 142 16.48 -5.98 5.52
C LEU A 142 15.21 -6.10 6.35
N LEU A 143 14.03 -5.78 5.79
CA LEU A 143 12.75 -5.95 6.48
C LEU A 143 12.43 -7.42 6.75
N ILE A 144 12.70 -8.32 5.80
CA ILE A 144 12.52 -9.75 6.00
C ILE A 144 13.43 -10.26 7.13
N LEU A 145 14.71 -9.84 7.15
CA LEU A 145 15.64 -10.18 8.24
C LEU A 145 15.14 -9.64 9.59
N GLY A 146 14.65 -8.40 9.62
CA GLY A 146 14.03 -7.80 10.80
C GLY A 146 12.83 -8.62 11.30
N LEU A 147 11.97 -9.06 10.39
CA LEU A 147 10.82 -9.92 10.71
C LEU A 147 11.25 -11.27 11.29
N ILE A 148 12.27 -11.91 10.70
CA ILE A 148 12.81 -13.18 11.20
C ILE A 148 13.39 -13.00 12.61
N PHE A 149 14.15 -11.93 12.85
CA PHE A 149 14.73 -11.64 14.15
C PHE A 149 13.66 -11.36 15.21
N PHE A 150 12.64 -10.57 14.85
CA PHE A 150 11.50 -10.29 15.73
C PHE A 150 10.72 -11.56 16.09
N ARG A 151 10.47 -12.44 15.11
CA ARG A 151 9.81 -13.73 15.34
C ARG A 151 10.63 -14.68 16.23
N ARG A 152 11.95 -14.67 16.13
CA ARG A 152 12.83 -15.47 16.99
C ARG A 152 12.88 -14.98 18.43
N THR A 153 12.74 -13.68 18.66
CA THR A 153 12.79 -13.10 20.01
C THR A 153 11.49 -13.37 20.80
N LYS A 154 10.37 -13.58 20.09
CA LYS A 154 9.05 -13.84 20.69
C LYS A 154 8.79 -15.33 21.00
N ARG A 155 9.69 -16.23 20.59
CA ARG A 155 9.61 -17.68 20.79
C ARG A 155 10.55 -18.11 21.90
#